data_AF-A0AAW8VAM1-F1
#
_entry.id   AF-A0AAW8VAM1-F1
#
_cell.length_a   1.000
_cell.length_b   1.000
_cell.length_c   1.000
_cell.angle_alpha   90.00
_cell.angle_beta   90.00
_cell.angle_gamma   90.00
#
_symmetry.space_group_name_H-M   'P 1'
#
loop_
_entity.id
_entity.type
_entity.pdbx_description
1 polymer ?
#
loop_
_entity_poly.entity_id
_entity_poly.type
_entity_poly.pdbx_seq_one_letter_code
_entity_poly.pdbx_strand_id
1 'polypeptide(L)'
;MTKKPKEHKCKVCDCYFVKSKSTQKVCSVDCAIKLSKEESRKKREKIQRSERLATKKRMTALKEKNKTHNELIKEAQEAVNKYIRARDVNQCCISCGTPLIAEQLGGGFDAGHYRSRGSAPHLRFYTLNIHGQCKKCNRYHGGNYHQFRIGLIERLGIEKVEQIEA
;
A
#
# COMPACT_ATOMS: atom_id res chain seq x y z
N MET A 1 -2.56 68.82 -15.87
CA MET A 1 -3.60 68.07 -15.13
C MET A 1 -2.93 67.01 -14.27
N THR A 2 -2.93 67.16 -12.95
CA THR A 2 -2.35 66.18 -12.03
C THR A 2 -3.27 64.95 -11.97
N LYS A 3 -2.76 63.78 -12.39
CA LYS A 3 -3.53 62.52 -12.33
C LYS A 3 -3.86 62.19 -10.88
N LYS A 4 -5.14 61.94 -10.59
CA LYS A 4 -5.61 61.52 -9.27
C LYS A 4 -4.86 60.26 -8.82
N PRO A 5 -4.40 60.16 -7.56
CA PRO A 5 -3.68 58.98 -7.07
C PRO A 5 -4.53 57.72 -7.21
N LYS A 6 -3.91 56.62 -7.65
CA LYS A 6 -4.60 55.33 -7.78
C LYS A 6 -4.85 54.72 -6.40
N GLU A 7 -6.10 54.43 -6.09
CA GLU A 7 -6.50 53.74 -4.87
C GLU A 7 -6.35 52.22 -5.03
N HIS A 8 -6.07 51.55 -3.91
CA HIS A 8 -5.86 50.11 -3.84
C HIS A 8 -6.61 49.50 -2.66
N LYS A 9 -7.05 48.26 -2.82
CA LYS A 9 -7.74 47.50 -1.77
C LYS A 9 -6.74 46.92 -0.76
N CYS A 10 -6.98 47.12 0.53
CA CYS A 10 -6.17 46.56 1.61
C CYS A 10 -6.40 45.04 1.73
N LYS A 11 -5.31 44.27 1.90
CA LYS A 11 -5.37 42.81 2.01
C LYS A 11 -5.97 42.25 3.32
N VAL A 12 -6.36 43.11 4.26
CA VAL A 12 -6.85 42.71 5.60
C VAL A 12 -8.24 43.27 5.92
N CYS A 13 -8.46 44.57 5.80
CA CYS A 13 -9.76 45.24 6.07
C CYS A 13 -10.64 45.36 4.82
N ASP A 14 -10.14 45.03 3.63
CA ASP A 14 -10.80 45.29 2.33
C ASP A 14 -11.07 46.76 1.99
N CYS A 15 -10.66 47.70 2.84
CA CYS A 15 -10.81 49.13 2.64
C CYS A 15 -9.88 49.69 1.54
N TYR A 16 -10.33 50.73 0.83
CA TYR A 16 -9.56 51.39 -0.23
C TYR A 16 -8.64 52.47 0.36
N PHE A 17 -7.39 52.52 -0.10
CA PHE A 17 -6.40 53.48 0.36
C PHE A 17 -5.41 53.85 -0.76
N VAL A 18 -4.81 55.04 -0.67
CA VAL A 18 -3.71 55.45 -1.55
C VAL A 18 -2.39 54.98 -0.93
N LYS A 19 -1.57 54.26 -1.69
CA LYS A 19 -0.26 53.78 -1.23
C LYS A 19 0.73 54.93 -1.12
N SER A 20 1.49 54.99 -0.02
CA SER A 20 2.64 55.90 0.09
C SER A 20 3.92 55.30 -0.50
N LYS A 21 4.01 53.96 -0.54
CA LYS A 21 5.12 53.21 -1.15
C LYS A 21 4.59 52.17 -2.13
N SER A 22 5.31 51.92 -3.22
CA SER A 22 4.90 50.96 -4.27
C SER A 22 4.65 49.54 -3.72
N THR A 23 5.40 49.13 -2.69
CA THR A 23 5.33 47.81 -2.04
C THR A 23 4.28 47.70 -0.93
N GLN A 24 3.60 48.80 -0.58
CA GLN A 24 2.59 48.80 0.49
C GLN A 24 1.39 47.93 0.12
N LYS A 25 1.03 46.99 1.00
CA LYS A 25 -0.06 46.01 0.78
C LYS A 25 -1.32 46.29 1.62
N VAL A 26 -1.24 47.20 2.59
CA VAL A 26 -2.26 47.41 3.62
C VAL A 26 -2.42 48.89 3.97
N CYS A 27 -3.58 49.27 4.50
CA CYS A 27 -3.94 50.66 4.80
C CYS A 27 -3.30 51.24 6.07
N SER A 28 -3.00 50.41 7.08
CA SER A 28 -2.53 50.85 8.41
C SER A 28 -1.49 49.90 9.02
N VAL A 29 -0.82 50.36 10.09
CA VAL A 29 0.14 49.57 10.86
C VAL A 29 -0.51 48.31 11.46
N ASP A 30 -1.73 48.42 11.99
CA ASP A 30 -2.47 47.26 12.53
C ASP A 30 -2.74 46.20 11.47
N CYS A 31 -3.14 46.63 10.26
CA CYS A 31 -3.32 45.72 9.13
C CYS A 31 -1.97 45.12 8.70
N ALA A 32 -0.86 45.83 8.81
CA ALA A 32 0.47 45.31 8.51
C ALA A 32 0.89 44.22 9.50
N ILE A 33 0.64 44.41 10.79
CA ILE A 33 0.93 43.42 11.84
C ILE A 33 0.10 42.16 11.62
N LYS A 34 -1.20 42.29 11.33
CA LYS A 34 -2.09 41.15 11.03
C LYS A 34 -1.61 40.37 9.80
N LEU A 35 -1.30 41.06 8.70
CA LEU A 35 -0.80 40.42 7.49
C LEU A 35 0.54 39.71 7.72
N SER A 36 1.46 40.34 8.46
CA SER A 36 2.77 39.77 8.78
C SER A 36 2.67 38.49 9.63
N LYS A 37 1.79 38.49 10.65
CA LYS A 37 1.51 37.30 11.47
C LYS A 37 0.96 36.15 10.63
N GLU A 38 0.02 36.43 9.72
CA GLU A 38 -0.58 35.42 8.85
C GLU A 38 0.41 34.88 7.80
N GLU A 39 1.20 35.74 7.15
CA GLU A 39 2.26 35.33 6.22
C GLU A 39 3.31 34.47 6.96
N SER A 40 3.69 34.84 8.18
CA SER A 40 4.61 34.07 9.02
C SER A 40 4.05 32.71 9.42
N ARG A 41 2.76 32.63 9.77
CA ARG A 41 2.05 31.38 10.07
C ARG A 41 2.06 30.44 8.87
N LYS A 42 1.63 30.91 7.70
CA LYS A 42 1.63 30.13 6.45
C LYS A 42 3.03 29.63 6.08
N LYS A 43 4.06 30.48 6.25
CA LYS A 43 5.45 30.10 6.00
C LYS A 43 5.91 28.98 6.95
N ARG A 44 5.62 29.09 8.25
CA ARG A 44 5.95 28.06 9.25
C ARG A 44 5.24 26.74 8.94
N GLU A 45 3.95 26.77 8.61
CA GLU A 45 3.18 25.58 8.23
C GLU A 45 3.75 24.88 6.99
N LYS A 46 4.14 25.67 5.97
CA LYS A 46 4.77 25.13 4.77
C LYS A 46 6.11 24.45 5.09
N ILE A 47 6.95 25.08 5.91
CA ILE A 47 8.24 24.53 6.34
C ILE A 47 8.02 23.23 7.13
N GLN A 48 7.18 23.25 8.16
CA GLN A 48 6.85 22.07 8.95
C GLN A 48 6.30 20.93 8.09
N ARG A 49 5.43 21.24 7.11
CA ARG A 49 4.93 20.24 6.16
C ARG A 49 6.09 19.64 5.35
N SER A 50 6.98 20.46 4.79
CA SER A 50 8.13 19.95 4.03
C SER A 50 9.07 19.10 4.87
N GLU A 51 9.35 19.50 6.11
CA GLU A 51 10.18 18.75 7.05
C GLU A 51 9.53 17.41 7.41
N ARG A 52 8.23 17.39 7.73
CA ARG A 52 7.49 16.13 7.99
C ARG A 52 7.55 15.18 6.80
N LEU A 53 7.40 15.69 5.56
CA LEU A 53 7.52 14.87 4.36
C LEU A 53 8.95 14.33 4.19
N ALA A 54 9.97 15.15 4.39
CA ALA A 54 11.37 14.74 4.29
C ALA A 54 11.72 13.67 5.34
N THR A 55 11.31 13.88 6.59
CA THR A 55 11.47 12.90 7.67
C THR A 55 10.75 11.60 7.37
N LYS A 56 9.50 11.64 6.88
CA LYS A 56 8.77 10.43 6.48
C LYS A 56 9.49 9.66 5.37
N LYS A 57 10.01 10.36 4.35
CA LYS A 57 10.80 9.74 3.26
C LYS A 57 12.08 9.10 3.80
N ARG A 58 12.81 9.78 4.69
CA ARG A 58 14.02 9.23 5.30
C ARG A 58 13.73 7.99 6.15
N MET A 59 12.70 8.06 7.00
CA MET A 59 12.31 6.94 7.87
C MET A 59 11.83 5.73 7.08
N THR A 60 11.06 5.94 6.00
CA THR A 60 10.64 4.84 5.12
C THR A 60 11.82 4.21 4.39
N ALA A 61 12.74 5.00 3.84
CA ALA A 61 13.96 4.47 3.21
C ALA A 61 14.86 3.70 4.20
N LEU A 62 15.00 4.18 5.43
CA LEU A 62 15.72 3.46 6.48
C LEU A 62 15.05 2.14 6.86
N LYS A 63 13.70 2.14 6.98
CA LYS A 63 12.94 0.93 7.26
C LYS A 63 13.12 -0.11 6.15
N GLU A 64 13.09 0.30 4.89
CA GLU A 64 13.33 -0.58 3.75
C GLU A 64 14.75 -1.17 3.75
N LYS A 65 15.77 -0.35 4.03
CA LYS A 65 17.17 -0.79 4.11
C LYS A 65 17.42 -1.74 5.27
N ASN A 66 16.72 -1.54 6.38
CA ASN A 66 16.90 -2.31 7.61
C ASN A 66 15.84 -3.41 7.79
N LYS A 67 15.22 -3.89 6.70
CA LYS A 67 14.31 -5.03 6.77
C LYS A 67 15.05 -6.27 7.26
N THR A 68 14.47 -6.90 8.26
CA THR A 68 14.93 -8.19 8.77
C THR A 68 14.63 -9.30 7.78
N HIS A 69 15.36 -10.41 7.87
CA HIS A 69 15.10 -11.60 7.06
C HIS A 69 13.64 -12.09 7.17
N ASN A 70 13.05 -12.04 8.36
CA ASN A 70 11.65 -12.44 8.57
C ASN A 70 10.65 -11.50 7.89
N GLU A 71 10.91 -10.20 7.86
CA GLU A 71 10.08 -9.23 7.12
C GLU A 71 10.16 -9.49 5.61
N LEU A 72 11.36 -9.73 5.08
CA LEU A 72 11.55 -10.08 3.66
C LEU A 72 10.81 -11.37 3.30
N ILE A 73 10.90 -12.41 4.15
CA ILE A 73 10.13 -13.65 3.96
C ILE A 73 8.63 -13.39 3.94
N LYS A 74 8.12 -12.53 4.84
CA LYS A 74 6.71 -12.20 4.91
C LYS A 74 6.24 -11.47 3.65
N GLU A 75 7.01 -10.50 3.18
CA GLU A 75 6.71 -9.75 1.95
C GLU A 75 6.73 -10.66 0.71
N ALA A 76 7.74 -11.53 0.60
CA ALA A 76 7.82 -12.53 -0.45
C ALA A 76 6.62 -13.49 -0.41
N GLN A 77 6.22 -13.94 0.78
CA GLN A 77 5.04 -14.80 0.94
C GLN A 77 3.75 -14.10 0.51
N GLU A 78 3.56 -12.84 0.90
CA GLU A 78 2.41 -12.05 0.49
C GLU A 78 2.36 -11.86 -1.03
N ALA A 79 3.51 -11.60 -1.66
CA ALA A 79 3.63 -11.47 -3.11
C ALA A 79 3.31 -12.78 -3.84
N VAL A 80 3.89 -13.91 -3.42
CA VAL A 80 3.60 -15.24 -3.97
C VAL A 80 2.12 -15.60 -3.79
N ASN A 81 1.55 -15.36 -2.60
CA ASN A 81 0.14 -15.64 -2.35
C ASN A 81 -0.79 -14.79 -3.23
N LYS A 82 -0.44 -13.53 -3.51
CA LYS A 82 -1.18 -12.69 -4.47
C LYS A 82 -1.07 -13.26 -5.89
N TYR A 83 0.13 -13.65 -6.31
CA TYR A 83 0.34 -14.28 -7.62
C TYR A 83 -0.51 -15.54 -7.79
N ILE A 84 -0.49 -16.46 -6.83
CA ILE A 84 -1.27 -17.71 -6.90
C ILE A 84 -2.77 -17.43 -6.97
N ARG A 85 -3.28 -16.48 -6.19
CA ARG A 85 -4.71 -16.09 -6.26
C ARG A 85 -5.08 -15.45 -7.60
N ALA A 86 -4.16 -14.72 -8.23
CA ALA A 86 -4.38 -14.18 -9.55
C ALA A 86 -4.31 -15.28 -10.64
N ARG A 87 -3.38 -16.22 -10.52
CA ARG A 87 -3.22 -17.38 -11.43
C ARG A 87 -4.43 -18.32 -11.41
N ASP A 88 -4.94 -18.59 -10.21
CA ASP A 88 -5.98 -19.60 -9.98
C ASP A 88 -7.38 -19.00 -9.85
N VAL A 89 -7.54 -17.72 -10.21
CA VAL A 89 -8.86 -17.09 -10.31
C VAL A 89 -9.72 -17.86 -11.32
N ASN A 90 -11.00 -18.07 -11.00
CA ASN A 90 -11.96 -18.82 -11.81
C ASN A 90 -11.61 -20.31 -12.02
N GLN A 91 -10.56 -20.83 -11.38
CA GLN A 91 -10.33 -22.26 -11.32
C GLN A 91 -11.13 -22.89 -10.18
N CYS A 92 -11.12 -24.22 -10.10
CA CYS A 92 -11.67 -24.95 -8.97
C CYS A 92 -10.62 -25.14 -7.86
N CYS A 93 -11.08 -25.32 -6.62
CA CYS A 93 -10.25 -25.68 -5.49
C CYS A 93 -9.49 -26.97 -5.79
N ILE A 94 -8.17 -26.93 -5.61
CA ILE A 94 -7.27 -28.07 -5.83
C ILE A 94 -7.68 -29.35 -5.08
N SER A 95 -8.36 -29.22 -3.93
CA SER A 95 -8.69 -30.37 -3.07
C SER A 95 -10.16 -30.80 -3.09
N CYS A 96 -11.09 -30.01 -3.64
CA CYS A 96 -12.51 -30.36 -3.55
C CYS A 96 -13.33 -29.95 -4.77
N GLY A 97 -12.71 -29.38 -5.80
CA GLY A 97 -13.41 -29.01 -7.03
C GLY A 97 -14.35 -27.80 -6.90
N THR A 98 -14.53 -27.22 -5.71
CA THR A 98 -15.39 -26.04 -5.53
C THR A 98 -14.84 -24.84 -6.31
N PRO A 99 -15.65 -24.15 -7.14
CA PRO A 99 -15.20 -22.96 -7.88
C PRO A 99 -14.61 -21.88 -6.96
N LEU A 100 -13.48 -21.30 -7.38
CA LEU A 100 -12.78 -20.24 -6.67
C LEU A 100 -13.22 -18.87 -7.19
N ILE A 101 -14.11 -18.22 -6.46
CA ILE A 101 -14.69 -16.91 -6.83
C ILE A 101 -13.94 -15.82 -6.08
N ALA A 102 -13.27 -14.90 -6.77
CA ALA A 102 -12.46 -13.86 -6.13
C ALA A 102 -13.28 -12.87 -5.27
N GLU A 103 -14.52 -12.59 -5.70
CA GLU A 103 -15.42 -11.58 -5.14
C GLU A 103 -16.23 -12.10 -3.94
N GLN A 104 -15.53 -12.50 -2.87
CA GLN A 104 -16.17 -12.79 -1.58
C GLN A 104 -15.55 -11.99 -0.46
N LEU A 105 -16.38 -11.65 0.54
CA LEU A 105 -15.97 -10.92 1.72
C LEU A 105 -14.84 -11.66 2.45
N GLY A 106 -13.71 -10.97 2.65
CA GLY A 106 -12.50 -11.54 3.24
C GLY A 106 -11.65 -12.41 2.31
N GLY A 107 -11.82 -12.28 0.99
CA GLY A 107 -11.10 -13.02 -0.05
C GLY A 107 -11.74 -14.39 -0.33
N GLY A 108 -12.03 -14.70 -1.59
CA GLY A 108 -12.73 -15.94 -1.95
C GLY A 108 -12.02 -17.24 -1.62
N PHE A 109 -10.70 -17.24 -1.65
CA PHE A 109 -9.88 -18.42 -1.47
C PHE A 109 -8.45 -18.07 -1.06
N ASP A 110 -7.74 -19.08 -0.55
CA ASP A 110 -6.36 -18.94 -0.08
C ASP A 110 -5.38 -19.57 -1.09
N ALA A 111 -4.11 -19.21 -0.97
CA ALA A 111 -3.01 -19.92 -1.60
C ALA A 111 -2.53 -21.02 -0.63
N GLY A 112 -3.02 -22.24 -0.82
CA GLY A 112 -2.71 -23.40 0.01
C GLY A 112 -1.38 -24.04 -0.39
N HIS A 113 -0.61 -24.48 0.61
CA HIS A 113 0.66 -25.20 0.41
C HIS A 113 0.43 -26.70 0.52
N TYR A 114 0.89 -27.47 -0.48
CA TYR A 114 0.84 -28.93 -0.41
C TYR A 114 1.82 -29.48 0.64
N ARG A 115 3.09 -29.09 0.55
CA ARG A 115 4.09 -29.26 1.60
C ARG A 115 4.16 -27.97 2.42
N SER A 116 3.86 -28.09 3.71
CA SER A 116 3.71 -26.92 4.59
C SER A 116 5.00 -26.10 4.71
N ARG A 117 4.86 -24.81 5.00
CA ARG A 117 5.98 -23.88 5.21
C ARG A 117 6.89 -24.26 6.39
N GLY A 118 6.38 -25.08 7.33
CA GLY A 118 7.14 -25.58 8.48
C GLY A 118 7.89 -26.87 8.17
N SER A 119 7.26 -27.79 7.41
CA SER A 119 7.85 -29.08 7.05
C SER A 119 8.81 -29.01 5.86
N ALA A 120 8.59 -28.07 4.93
CA ALA A 120 9.40 -27.90 3.72
C ALA A 120 9.67 -26.40 3.45
N PRO A 121 10.54 -25.75 4.24
CA PRO A 121 10.81 -24.32 4.09
C PRO A 121 11.44 -23.98 2.73
N HIS A 122 12.20 -24.90 2.12
CA HIS A 122 12.78 -24.73 0.79
C HIS A 122 11.73 -24.65 -0.33
N LEU A 123 10.52 -25.20 -0.12
CA LEU A 123 9.39 -25.13 -1.07
C LEU A 123 8.45 -23.95 -0.80
N ARG A 124 8.76 -23.08 0.17
CA ARG A 124 7.87 -22.00 0.63
C ARG A 124 7.38 -21.08 -0.50
N PHE A 125 8.26 -20.80 -1.45
CA PHE A 125 7.99 -19.91 -2.58
C PHE A 125 7.89 -20.67 -3.92
N TYR A 126 7.97 -22.01 -3.89
CA TYR A 126 7.89 -22.83 -5.09
C TYR A 126 6.43 -22.88 -5.58
N THR A 127 6.14 -22.21 -6.69
CA THR A 127 4.77 -21.98 -7.15
C THR A 127 4.02 -23.24 -7.58
N LEU A 128 4.71 -24.35 -7.83
CA LEU A 128 4.10 -25.66 -8.11
C LEU A 128 3.64 -26.39 -6.83
N ASN A 129 4.23 -26.06 -5.68
CA ASN A 129 3.80 -26.51 -4.36
C ASN A 129 2.57 -25.74 -3.83
N ILE A 130 2.15 -24.66 -4.52
CA ILE A 130 1.12 -23.73 -4.03
C ILE A 130 0.00 -23.60 -5.04
N HIS A 131 -1.25 -23.81 -4.60
CA HIS A 131 -2.42 -23.73 -5.46
C HIS A 131 -3.61 -23.09 -4.75
N GLY A 132 -4.55 -22.58 -5.53
CA GLY A 132 -5.81 -22.03 -5.08
C GLY A 132 -6.60 -23.10 -4.32
N GLN A 133 -6.90 -22.80 -3.06
CA GLN A 133 -7.62 -23.70 -2.17
C GLN A 133 -8.73 -22.93 -1.44
N CYS A 134 -9.93 -23.51 -1.39
CA CYS A 134 -11.02 -22.91 -0.64
C CYS A 134 -10.68 -22.85 0.86
N LYS A 135 -11.21 -21.84 1.55
CA LYS A 135 -10.95 -21.64 2.99
C LYS A 135 -11.28 -22.87 3.84
N LYS A 136 -12.35 -23.59 3.48
CA LYS A 136 -12.78 -24.83 4.14
C LYS A 136 -11.67 -25.88 4.13
N CYS A 137 -11.15 -26.22 2.93
CA CYS A 137 -10.08 -27.21 2.79
C CYS A 137 -8.77 -26.74 3.41
N ASN A 138 -8.38 -25.48 3.20
CA ASN A 138 -7.10 -24.97 3.68
C ASN A 138 -7.04 -24.85 5.21
N ARG A 139 -8.06 -24.23 5.83
CA ARG A 139 -8.00 -23.83 7.26
C ARG A 139 -8.61 -24.86 8.20
N TYR A 140 -9.66 -25.58 7.78
CA TYR A 140 -10.44 -26.44 8.66
C TYR A 140 -10.14 -27.93 8.48
N HIS A 141 -9.64 -28.34 7.31
CA HIS A 141 -9.29 -29.74 7.01
C HIS A 141 -7.77 -29.99 6.97
N GLY A 142 -6.98 -29.14 7.63
CA GLY A 142 -5.52 -29.30 7.67
C GLY A 142 -4.86 -29.32 6.29
N GLY A 143 -5.35 -28.50 5.35
CA GLY A 143 -4.88 -28.49 3.97
C GLY A 143 -5.42 -29.61 3.08
N ASN A 144 -6.26 -30.51 3.60
CA ASN A 144 -6.90 -31.62 2.86
C ASN A 144 -5.89 -32.38 1.97
N TYR A 145 -4.78 -32.82 2.59
CA TYR A 145 -3.56 -33.28 1.90
C TYR A 145 -3.80 -34.36 0.84
N HIS A 146 -4.60 -35.39 1.15
CA HIS A 146 -4.83 -36.50 0.22
C HIS A 146 -5.51 -36.03 -1.07
N GLN A 147 -6.57 -35.22 -0.93
CA GLN A 147 -7.26 -34.65 -2.08
C GLN A 147 -6.42 -33.60 -2.80
N PHE A 148 -5.59 -32.84 -2.06
CA PHE A 148 -4.63 -31.93 -2.67
C PHE A 148 -3.66 -32.69 -3.58
N ARG A 149 -3.13 -33.84 -3.13
CA ARG A 149 -2.25 -34.69 -3.93
C ARG A 149 -2.92 -35.16 -5.21
N ILE A 150 -4.17 -35.63 -5.13
CA ILE A 150 -4.96 -36.05 -6.32
C ILE A 150 -5.06 -34.89 -7.32
N GLY A 151 -5.48 -33.71 -6.87
CA GLY A 151 -5.58 -32.54 -7.74
C GLY A 151 -4.23 -32.08 -8.33
N LEU A 152 -3.12 -32.28 -7.60
CA LEU A 152 -1.79 -32.01 -8.13
C LEU A 152 -1.40 -32.97 -9.25
N ILE A 153 -1.68 -34.26 -9.09
CA ILE A 153 -1.41 -35.27 -10.13
C ILE A 153 -2.21 -34.93 -11.39
N GLU A 154 -3.47 -34.55 -11.24
CA GLU A 154 -4.34 -34.14 -12.36
C GLU A 154 -3.80 -32.89 -13.09
N ARG A 155 -3.24 -31.91 -12.38
CA ARG A 155 -2.76 -30.65 -12.97
C ARG A 155 -1.33 -30.69 -13.47
N LEU A 156 -0.45 -31.40 -12.77
CA LEU A 156 1.00 -31.34 -12.97
C LEU A 156 1.61 -32.66 -13.45
N GLY A 157 0.89 -33.78 -13.29
CA GLY A 157 1.42 -35.12 -13.49
C GLY A 157 2.17 -35.66 -12.27
N ILE A 158 2.27 -36.98 -12.18
CA ILE A 158 2.87 -37.68 -11.03
C ILE A 158 4.35 -37.32 -10.82
N GLU A 159 5.13 -37.19 -11.90
CA GLU A 159 6.57 -36.91 -11.82
C GLU A 159 6.87 -35.61 -11.06
N LYS A 160 6.10 -34.56 -11.30
CA LYS A 160 6.27 -33.27 -10.61
C LYS A 160 5.82 -33.34 -9.15
N VAL A 161 4.83 -34.18 -8.85
CA VAL A 161 4.38 -34.39 -7.47
C VAL A 161 5.45 -35.11 -6.67
N GLU A 162 6.05 -36.16 -7.25
CA GLU A 162 7.15 -36.88 -6.62
C GLU A 162 8.37 -35.99 -6.38
N GLN A 163 8.69 -35.07 -7.31
CA GLN A 163 9.73 -34.05 -7.11
C GLN A 163 9.44 -33.10 -5.93
N ILE A 164 8.16 -32.84 -5.63
CA ILE A 164 7.75 -32.01 -4.49
C ILE A 164 7.77 -32.81 -3.17
N GLU A 165 7.55 -34.12 -3.25
CA GLU A 165 7.55 -35.04 -2.12
C GLU A 165 8.96 -35.49 -1.69
N ALA A 166 9.92 -35.50 -2.62
CA ALA A 166 11.34 -35.79 -2.40
C ALA A 166 12.00 -34.81 -1.42
#